data_AF-A0A1I6RAD3-F1
#
_entry.id   AF-A0A1I6RAD3-F1
#
_cell.length_a   1.000
_cell.length_b   1.000
_cell.length_c   1.000
_cell.angle_alpha   90.00
_cell.angle_beta   90.00
_cell.angle_gamma   90.00
#
_symmetry.space_group_name_H-M   'P 1'
#
loop_
_entity.id
_entity.type
_entity.pdbx_description
1 polymer ?
#
loop_
_entity_poly.entity_id
_entity_poly.type
_entity_poly.pdbx_seq_one_letter_code
_entity_poly.pdbx_strand_id
1 'polypeptide(L)' 'MEERKLELVRKLSQIGIQKDPQWVDRLDEPAPLWVVLELIVEMMERRDSPHQPFD' A
#
# COMPACT_ATOMS: atom_id res chain seq x y z
N MET A 1 4.80 -14.24 -5.19
CA MET A 1 4.52 -12.94 -5.85
C MET A 1 3.07 -12.51 -5.64
N GLU A 2 2.09 -13.41 -5.78
CA GLU A 2 0.68 -13.10 -5.50
C GLU A 2 0.37 -12.78 -4.02
N GLU A 3 0.95 -13.51 -3.06
CA GLU A 3 0.77 -13.19 -1.62
C GLU A 3 1.21 -11.77 -1.29
N ARG A 4 2.36 -11.33 -1.82
CA ARG A 4 2.88 -9.98 -1.61
C ARG A 4 1.95 -8.92 -2.17
N LYS A 5 1.38 -9.17 -3.35
CA LYS A 5 0.39 -8.27 -3.96
C LYS A 5 -0.88 -8.21 -3.10
N LEU A 6 -1.32 -9.35 -2.57
CA LEU A 6 -2.50 -9.44 -1.72
C LEU A 6 -2.33 -8.70 -0.39
N GLU A 7 -1.17 -8.82 0.26
CA GLU A 7 -0.84 -8.08 1.47
C GLU A 7 -0.83 -6.57 1.24
N LEU A 8 -0.26 -6.13 0.12
CA LEU A 8 -0.18 -4.72 -0.25
C LEU A 8 -1.58 -4.15 -0.50
N VAL A 9 -2.43 -4.88 -1.23
CA VAL A 9 -3.84 -4.52 -1.43
C VAL A 9 -4.57 -4.43 -0.09
N ARG A 10 -4.39 -5.39 0.83
CA ARG A 10 -5.02 -5.36 2.16
C ARG A 10 -4.60 -4.13 2.96
N LYS A 11 -3.31 -3.79 2.98
CA LYS A 11 -2.81 -2.59 3.67
C LYS A 11 -3.38 -1.31 3.07
N LEU A 12 -3.33 -1.19 1.75
CA LEU A 12 -3.88 -0.02 1.05
C LEU A 12 -5.38 0.12 1.33
N SER A 13 -6.16 -0.96 1.24
CA SER A 13 -7.58 -0.97 1.61
C SER A 13 -7.81 -0.50 3.04
N GLN A 14 -7.01 -0.95 4.02
CA GLN A 14 -7.14 -0.50 5.41
C GLN A 14 -6.82 0.99 5.58
N ILE A 15 -5.71 1.46 5.00
CA ILE A 15 -5.28 2.87 5.07
C ILE A 15 -6.35 3.75 4.43
N GLY A 16 -6.86 3.34 3.27
CA GLY A 16 -7.80 4.15 2.55
C GLY A 16 -9.20 4.16 3.16
N ILE A 17 -9.69 3.04 3.71
CA ILE A 17 -10.94 3.01 4.48
C ILE A 17 -10.82 3.85 5.77
N GLN A 18 -9.65 3.86 6.41
CA GLN A 18 -9.42 4.68 7.61
C GLN A 18 -9.49 6.19 7.31
N LYS A 19 -9.00 6.62 6.15
CA LYS A 19 -8.97 8.03 5.74
C LYS A 19 -10.25 8.47 5.02
N ASP A 20 -10.86 7.57 4.27
CA ASP A 20 -12.12 7.73 3.56
C ASP A 20 -12.91 6.41 3.62
N PRO A 21 -13.84 6.27 4.60
CA PRO A 21 -14.65 5.07 4.76
C PRO A 21 -15.49 4.70 3.53
N GLN A 22 -15.80 5.67 2.67
CA GLN A 22 -16.58 5.45 1.44
C GLN A 22 -15.72 5.00 0.25
N TRP A 23 -14.40 4.93 0.43
CA TRP A 23 -13.48 4.56 -0.64
C TRP A 23 -13.68 3.11 -1.09
N VAL A 24 -14.12 2.23 -0.18
CA VAL A 24 -14.44 0.82 -0.50
C VAL A 24 -15.53 0.71 -1.57
N ASP A 25 -16.44 1.67 -1.64
CA ASP A 25 -17.57 1.68 -2.58
C ASP A 25 -17.18 2.17 -3.98
N ARG A 26 -15.94 2.65 -4.16
CA ARG A 26 -15.43 3.24 -5.41
C ARG A 26 -14.04 2.73 -5.81
N LEU A 27 -13.72 1.48 -5.47
CA LEU A 27 -12.44 0.86 -5.83
C LEU A 27 -12.25 0.66 -7.34
N ASP A 28 -13.34 0.73 -8.11
CA ASP A 28 -13.32 0.67 -9.57
C ASP A 28 -12.94 2.02 -10.21
N GLU A 29 -12.92 3.10 -9.43
CA GLU A 29 -12.46 4.42 -9.85
C GLU A 29 -10.92 4.53 -9.76
N PRO A 30 -10.29 5.45 -10.51
CA PRO A 30 -8.87 5.74 -10.34
C PRO A 30 -8.52 6.07 -8.89
N ALA A 31 -7.45 5.45 -8.38
CA ALA A 31 -7.01 5.67 -7.02
C ALA A 31 -6.70 7.16 -6.75
N PRO A 32 -7.13 7.72 -5.61
CA PRO A 32 -6.77 9.07 -5.22
C PRO A 32 -5.26 9.28 -5.13
N LEU A 33 -4.79 10.50 -5.40
CA LEU A 33 -3.35 10.84 -5.37
C LEU A 33 -2.69 10.46 -4.04
N TRP A 34 -3.36 10.70 -2.91
CA TRP A 34 -2.82 10.38 -1.59
C TRP A 34 -2.59 8.87 -1.40
N VAL A 35 -3.41 7.99 -1.99
CA VAL A 35 -3.18 6.53 -1.98
C VAL A 35 -1.90 6.18 -2.72
N VAL A 36 -1.66 6.83 -3.86
CA VAL A 36 -0.44 6.62 -4.65
C VAL A 36 0.80 7.12 -3.91
N LEU A 37 0.70 8.25 -3.22
CA LEU A 37 1.81 8.79 -2.41
C LEU A 37 2.16 7.87 -1.23
N GLU A 38 1.17 7.35 -0.51
CA GLU A 38 1.37 6.37 0.57
C GLU A 38 2.06 5.09 0.05
N LEU A 39 1.64 4.61 -1.13
CA LEU A 39 2.28 3.47 -1.78
C LEU A 39 3.76 3.73 -2.10
N ILE A 40 4.08 4.92 -2.60
CA ILE A 40 5.47 5.31 -2.91
C ILE A 40 6.31 5.37 -1.63
N VAL A 41 5.79 5.95 -0.54
CA VAL A 41 6.47 6.00 0.76
C VAL A 41 6.73 4.59 1.28
N GLU A 42 5.72 3.71 1.27
CA GLU A 42 5.89 2.32 1.71
C GLU A 42 6.94 1.58 0.86
N MET A 43 6.99 1.84 -0.45
CA MET A 43 8.02 1.27 -1.33
C MET A 43 9.43 1.80 -1.04
N MET A 44 9.55 3.07 -0.64
CA MET A 44 10.83 3.67 -0.26
C MET A 44 11.32 3.12 1.08
N GLU A 45 10.46 3.08 2.11
CA GLU A 45 10.80 2.50 3.42
C GLU A 45 11.23 1.04 3.32
N ARG A 46 10.61 0.28 2.40
CA ARG A 46 10.99 -1.11 2.14
C ARG A 46 12.33 -1.27 1.42
N ARG A 47 12.79 -0.27 0.64
CA ARG A 47 14.13 -0.29 0.00
C ARG A 47 15.26 -0.07 1.01
N ASP A 48 14.99 0.73 2.05
CA ASP A 48 15.97 0.99 3.12
C ASP A 48 15.98 -0.11 4.20
N SER A 49 15.21 -1.18 4.02
CA SER A 49 15.21 -2.33 4.94
C SER A 49 16.50 -3.15 4.76
N PRO A 50 17.36 -3.25 5.80
CA PRO A 50 18.66 -3.92 5.71
C PRO A 50 18.46 -5.44 5.87
N HIS A 51 17.77 -6.07 4.93
CA HIS A 51 17.79 -7.52 4.81
C HIS A 51 18.99 -7.95 3.97
N GLN A 52 20.19 -7.58 4.43
CA GLN A 52 21.36 -8.37 4.16
C GLN A 52 21.59 -9.18 5.44
N PRO A 53 21.31 -10.49 5.47
CA PRO A 53 21.93 -11.30 6.50
C PRO A 53 23.43 -11.12 6.29
N PHE A 54 24.14 -10.69 7.33
CA PHE A 54 25.59 -10.70 7.32
C PHE A 54 26.03 -12.15 7.02
N ASP A 55 26.53 -12.37 5.81
CA ASP A 55 27.34 -13.54 5.45
C ASP A 55 28.79 -13.07 5.35
#